data_AF-A0A3E0NBZ3-F1
#
_entry.id   AF-A0A3E0NBZ3-F1
#
_cell.length_a   1.000
_cell.length_b   1.000
_cell.length_c   1.000
_cell.angle_alpha   90.00
_cell.angle_beta   90.00
_cell.angle_gamma   90.00
#
_symmetry.space_group_name_H-M   'P 1'
#
loop_
_entity.id
_entity.type
_entity.pdbx_description
1 polymer ?
#
loop_
_entity_poly.entity_id
_entity_poly.type
_entity_poly.pdbx_seq_one_letter_code
_entity_poly.pdbx_strand_id
1 'polypeptide(L)'
;MTDGTQPESGVDDFAPVAHVTSRVAHAVPVGQPTSVRQIAPSLLSAYAVEGGHAHLVGCRLREIPVVEIASAEGESSPESPRYYLIDTEQAKGELVGDELMRTLGLARLEDAQRPSTIAPNEVATILTTAFEAAGIAESERPHRNVRIVWCKRVEGKLEFTIGDAAADLGFAGWATVLSPPPFRCPVTGVETFRLAATSDGRIVAAEQLETCTVSGERLPRDETVRCAATDRVVAAHLTSICPASGLPVQTDWMVSCSMCQQKVSPACLESGRCATCRHLEATTAEDPRLLSVVGQFPELVRWRWLSVAESQTSLVVVARGIWQKRLLVIDRASGELRHAARGQRGSRDWKPIADLAAGPDL
;
A
#
# COMPACT_ATOMS: atom_id res chain seq x y z
N MET A 1 73.57 -15.41 40.64
CA MET A 1 72.33 -16.20 40.45
C MET A 1 71.42 -15.36 39.58
N THR A 2 71.57 -15.50 38.28
CA THR A 2 70.82 -14.78 37.25
C THR A 2 70.04 -15.85 36.50
N ASP A 3 68.73 -15.84 36.71
CA ASP A 3 67.79 -16.79 36.16
C ASP A 3 67.41 -16.34 34.74
N GLY A 4 67.59 -17.24 33.78
CA GLY A 4 67.38 -16.99 32.36
C GLY A 4 66.04 -17.55 31.93
N THR A 5 65.09 -16.66 31.63
CA THR A 5 63.83 -17.02 30.97
C THR A 5 63.99 -16.80 29.47
N GLN A 6 64.04 -17.90 28.71
CA GLN A 6 63.92 -17.86 27.25
C GLN A 6 62.46 -17.58 26.85
N PRO A 7 62.20 -16.78 25.80
CA PRO A 7 60.88 -16.66 25.22
C PRO A 7 60.58 -17.87 24.33
N GLU A 8 59.42 -18.48 24.55
CA GLU A 8 58.87 -19.51 23.67
C GLU A 8 58.64 -18.93 22.27
N SER A 9 59.27 -19.56 21.28
CA SER A 9 59.05 -19.32 19.87
C SER A 9 57.63 -19.77 19.49
N GLY A 10 56.73 -18.81 19.32
CA GLY A 10 55.43 -19.04 18.68
C GLY A 10 55.63 -19.56 17.27
N VAL A 11 55.22 -20.81 17.05
CA VAL A 11 55.25 -21.50 15.76
C VAL A 11 54.20 -20.89 14.85
N ASP A 12 54.62 -20.50 13.64
CA ASP A 12 53.79 -20.10 12.51
C ASP A 12 52.84 -21.25 12.09
N ASP A 13 51.61 -21.25 12.60
CA ASP A 13 50.57 -22.26 12.28
C ASP A 13 49.74 -21.89 11.03
N PHE A 14 50.21 -20.95 10.20
CA PHE A 14 49.49 -20.45 9.00
C PHE A 14 49.97 -21.04 7.66
N ALA A 15 50.98 -21.92 7.67
CA ALA A 15 51.60 -22.43 6.44
C ALA A 15 50.71 -23.27 5.49
N PRO A 16 49.75 -24.11 5.94
CA PRO A 16 49.02 -24.99 5.02
C PRO A 16 47.98 -24.25 4.16
N VAL A 17 47.45 -23.11 4.65
CA VAL A 17 46.40 -22.35 3.96
C VAL A 17 46.94 -21.55 2.77
N ALA A 18 48.18 -21.06 2.87
CA ALA A 18 48.81 -20.25 1.81
C ALA A 18 48.95 -21.01 0.48
N HIS A 19 49.25 -22.31 0.52
CA HIS A 19 49.45 -23.13 -0.69
C HIS A 19 48.15 -23.44 -1.47
N VAL A 20 47.00 -23.49 -0.80
CA VAL A 20 45.71 -23.73 -1.45
C VAL A 20 45.23 -22.47 -2.18
N THR A 21 45.40 -21.29 -1.58
CA THR A 21 44.91 -20.02 -2.16
C THR A 21 45.56 -19.64 -3.49
N SER A 22 46.80 -20.07 -3.77
CA SER A 22 47.51 -19.75 -5.02
C SER A 22 47.05 -20.58 -6.24
N ARG A 23 46.24 -21.61 -6.04
CA ARG A 23 45.80 -22.55 -7.09
C ARG A 23 44.30 -22.51 -7.40
N VAL A 24 43.54 -21.69 -6.69
CA VAL A 24 42.09 -21.62 -6.89
C VAL A 24 41.77 -20.87 -8.18
N ALA A 25 41.05 -21.53 -9.08
CA ALA A 25 40.53 -20.90 -10.27
C ALA A 25 39.39 -19.94 -9.89
N HIS A 26 39.31 -18.81 -10.58
CA HIS A 26 38.22 -17.85 -10.42
C HIS A 26 37.42 -17.78 -11.71
N ALA A 27 36.10 -17.69 -11.59
CA ALA A 27 35.21 -17.58 -12.73
C ALA A 27 34.03 -16.64 -12.44
N VAL A 28 33.31 -16.27 -13.49
CA VAL A 28 32.02 -15.57 -13.40
C VAL A 28 31.01 -16.24 -14.33
N PRO A 29 29.69 -16.17 -14.03
CA PRO A 29 28.67 -16.57 -14.98
C PRO A 29 28.68 -15.71 -16.24
N VAL A 30 28.53 -16.33 -17.41
CA VAL A 30 28.49 -15.63 -18.70
C VAL A 30 27.30 -14.67 -18.76
N GLY A 31 27.54 -13.44 -19.21
CA GLY A 31 26.50 -12.41 -19.40
C GLY A 31 26.11 -11.67 -18.12
N GLN A 32 26.82 -11.91 -17.02
CA GLN A 32 26.59 -11.21 -15.77
C GLN A 32 26.91 -9.71 -15.88
N PRO A 33 26.04 -8.81 -15.37
CA PRO A 33 26.29 -7.38 -15.41
C PRO A 33 27.59 -6.98 -14.71
N THR A 34 28.38 -6.12 -15.36
CA THR A 34 29.65 -5.60 -14.83
C THR A 34 29.47 -4.31 -14.02
N SER A 35 28.37 -3.59 -14.26
CA SER A 35 28.08 -2.31 -13.60
C SER A 35 26.58 -2.09 -13.42
N VAL A 36 26.20 -1.23 -12.48
CA VAL A 36 24.81 -0.80 -12.25
C VAL A 36 24.15 -0.24 -13.51
N ARG A 37 24.93 0.44 -14.38
CA ARG A 37 24.44 1.01 -15.64
C ARG A 37 23.87 -0.04 -16.60
N GLN A 38 24.34 -1.29 -16.54
CA GLN A 38 23.83 -2.39 -17.38
C GLN A 38 22.50 -2.95 -16.86
N ILE A 39 22.17 -2.73 -15.58
CA ILE A 39 20.93 -3.19 -14.93
C ILE A 39 19.84 -2.11 -15.01
N ALA A 40 20.24 -0.84 -15.03
CA ALA A 40 19.30 0.28 -15.03
C ALA A 40 18.21 0.21 -16.11
N PRO A 41 18.52 -0.12 -17.40
CA PRO A 41 17.48 -0.17 -18.43
C PRO A 41 16.40 -1.20 -18.13
N SER A 42 16.75 -2.41 -17.68
CA SER A 42 15.77 -3.48 -17.43
C SER A 42 14.85 -3.16 -16.25
N LEU A 43 15.38 -2.47 -15.23
CA LEU A 43 14.58 -2.01 -14.09
C LEU A 43 13.69 -0.83 -14.47
N LEU A 44 14.28 0.22 -15.04
CA LEU A 44 13.58 1.50 -15.25
C LEU A 44 12.55 1.42 -16.37
N SER A 45 12.79 0.62 -17.42
CA SER A 45 11.87 0.52 -18.56
C SER A 45 10.53 -0.13 -18.23
N ALA A 46 10.43 -0.81 -17.09
CA ALA A 46 9.17 -1.41 -16.66
C ALA A 46 8.17 -0.36 -16.18
N TYR A 47 8.62 0.83 -15.76
CA TYR A 47 7.76 1.83 -15.15
C TYR A 47 7.35 2.92 -16.15
N ALA A 48 6.06 3.25 -16.17
CA ALA A 48 5.54 4.45 -16.82
C ALA A 48 5.20 5.49 -15.75
N VAL A 49 5.92 6.61 -15.75
CA VAL A 49 5.76 7.69 -14.76
C VAL A 49 5.13 8.91 -15.46
N GLU A 50 3.85 9.17 -15.19
CA GLU A 50 3.11 10.28 -15.82
C GLU A 50 3.63 11.63 -15.31
N GLY A 51 4.23 12.43 -16.21
CA GLY A 51 4.76 13.75 -15.87
C GLY A 51 6.02 13.71 -14.99
N GLY A 52 6.73 12.58 -14.98
CA GLY A 52 7.89 12.38 -14.10
C GLY A 52 8.94 11.43 -14.66
N HIS A 53 9.83 10.97 -13.79
CA HIS A 53 10.88 10.01 -14.15
C HIS A 53 11.17 9.02 -13.01
N ALA A 54 11.77 7.89 -13.37
CA ALA A 54 12.34 6.93 -12.44
C ALA A 54 13.85 6.93 -12.59
N HIS A 55 14.59 6.80 -11.49
CA HIS A 55 16.04 6.65 -11.51
C HIS A 55 16.54 5.75 -10.39
N LEU A 56 17.79 5.30 -10.51
CA LEU A 56 18.43 4.44 -9.51
C LEU A 56 19.18 5.29 -8.48
N VAL A 57 18.95 5.01 -7.20
CA VAL A 57 19.59 5.70 -6.07
C VAL A 57 20.23 4.67 -5.14
N GLY A 58 21.47 4.94 -4.70
CA GLY A 58 22.15 4.12 -3.70
C GLY A 58 22.43 2.67 -4.14
N CYS A 59 22.43 2.37 -5.44
CA CYS A 59 22.61 1.01 -5.93
C CYS A 59 24.05 0.50 -5.76
N ARG A 60 24.16 -0.72 -5.24
CA ARG A 60 25.43 -1.42 -5.04
C ARG A 60 25.39 -2.78 -5.71
N LEU A 61 26.49 -3.13 -6.36
CA LEU A 61 26.71 -4.43 -6.96
C LEU A 61 27.76 -5.13 -6.11
N ARG A 62 27.33 -6.13 -5.33
CA ARG A 62 28.19 -6.93 -4.47
C ARG A 62 28.55 -8.23 -5.16
N GLU A 63 29.75 -8.71 -4.91
CA GLU A 63 30.20 -10.02 -5.35
C GLU A 63 30.05 -11.01 -4.22
N ILE A 64 29.31 -12.07 -4.50
CA ILE A 64 28.97 -13.15 -3.59
C ILE A 64 29.67 -14.42 -4.09
N PRO A 65 30.58 -15.00 -3.30
CA PRO A 65 31.30 -16.21 -3.70
C PRO A 65 30.39 -17.43 -3.69
N VAL A 66 30.40 -18.17 -4.80
CA VAL A 66 29.89 -19.54 -4.89
C VAL A 66 31.06 -20.46 -5.18
N VAL A 67 31.30 -21.44 -4.31
CA VAL A 67 32.43 -22.36 -4.43
C VAL A 67 31.97 -23.64 -5.11
N GLU A 68 32.55 -23.93 -6.26
CA GLU A 68 32.43 -25.21 -6.97
C GLU A 68 33.48 -26.17 -6.40
N ILE A 69 33.04 -27.33 -5.91
CA ILE A 69 33.91 -28.40 -5.44
C ILE A 69 33.65 -29.64 -6.30
N ALA A 70 34.65 -30.06 -7.05
CA ALA A 70 34.62 -31.28 -7.86
C ALA A 70 35.27 -32.46 -7.12
N SER A 71 34.87 -33.68 -7.50
CA SER A 71 35.50 -34.93 -7.05
C SER A 71 37.02 -34.94 -7.22
N ALA A 72 37.70 -35.72 -6.38
CA ALA A 72 39.15 -35.85 -6.48
C ALA A 72 39.53 -36.60 -7.77
N GLU A 73 40.71 -36.26 -8.31
CA GLU A 73 41.27 -36.97 -9.45
C GLU A 73 41.49 -38.45 -9.10
N GLY A 74 40.87 -39.36 -9.87
CA GLY A 74 41.01 -40.82 -9.68
C GLY A 74 39.79 -41.53 -9.09
N GLU A 75 38.71 -40.83 -8.73
CA GLU A 75 37.43 -41.46 -8.38
C GLU A 75 36.78 -42.09 -9.63
N SER A 76 36.40 -43.37 -9.52
CA SER A 76 35.92 -44.23 -10.62
C SER A 76 34.60 -43.78 -11.27
N SER A 77 33.91 -42.81 -10.67
CA SER A 77 32.71 -42.18 -11.21
C SER A 77 32.81 -40.68 -10.91
N PRO A 78 32.89 -39.81 -11.92
CA PRO A 78 32.88 -38.38 -11.68
C PRO A 78 31.50 -38.00 -11.12
N GLU A 79 31.41 -37.71 -9.83
CA GLU A 79 30.23 -37.03 -9.31
C GLU A 79 30.17 -35.63 -9.95
N SER A 80 28.94 -35.19 -10.26
CA SER A 80 28.72 -33.82 -10.68
C SER A 80 29.27 -32.86 -9.62
N PRO A 81 29.94 -31.77 -10.03
CA PRO A 81 30.47 -30.80 -9.07
C PRO A 81 29.33 -30.23 -8.21
N ARG A 82 29.61 -30.03 -6.92
CA ARG A 82 28.68 -29.42 -5.97
C ARG A 82 29.04 -27.96 -5.75
N TYR A 83 28.01 -27.12 -5.61
CA TYR A 83 28.17 -25.68 -5.47
C TYR A 83 27.73 -25.24 -4.09
N TYR A 84 28.52 -24.38 -3.45
CA TYR A 84 28.25 -23.87 -2.10
C TYR A 84 28.23 -22.34 -2.14
N LEU A 85 27.08 -21.74 -1.78
CA LEU A 85 26.95 -20.30 -1.61
C LEU A 85 27.54 -19.93 -0.25
N ILE A 86 28.50 -19.00 -0.23
CA ILE A 86 29.20 -18.62 1.00
C ILE A 86 28.75 -17.23 1.45
N ASP A 87 28.17 -17.18 2.64
CA ASP A 87 27.92 -15.94 3.39
C ASP A 87 29.16 -15.62 4.21
N THR A 88 29.95 -14.64 3.73
CA THR A 88 31.19 -14.23 4.39
C THR A 88 30.95 -13.47 5.69
N GLU A 89 29.79 -12.83 5.86
CA GLU A 89 29.45 -12.09 7.09
C GLU A 89 29.09 -13.06 8.23
N GLN A 90 28.44 -14.17 7.90
CA GLN A 90 28.03 -15.20 8.88
C GLN A 90 28.97 -16.40 8.95
N ALA A 91 30.03 -16.44 8.13
CA ALA A 91 30.93 -17.58 7.96
C ALA A 91 30.17 -18.89 7.73
N LYS A 92 29.12 -18.85 6.90
CA LYS A 92 28.23 -20.00 6.64
C LYS A 92 28.22 -20.36 5.16
N GLY A 93 28.28 -21.66 4.87
CA GLY A 93 28.08 -22.21 3.53
C GLY A 93 26.75 -22.93 3.41
N GLU A 94 26.08 -22.78 2.27
CA GLU A 94 24.84 -23.49 1.94
C GLU A 94 24.96 -24.17 0.57
N LEU A 95 24.51 -25.43 0.47
CA LEU A 95 24.48 -26.15 -0.79
C LEU A 95 23.50 -25.46 -1.76
N VAL A 96 23.99 -25.08 -2.94
CA VAL A 96 23.19 -24.45 -3.98
C VAL A 96 22.36 -25.53 -4.69
N GLY A 97 21.03 -25.44 -4.55
CA GLY A 97 20.12 -26.31 -5.29
C GLY A 97 19.99 -25.94 -6.77
N ASP A 98 19.50 -26.88 -7.59
CA ASP A 98 19.40 -26.77 -9.05
C ASP A 98 18.74 -25.48 -9.56
N GLU A 99 17.70 -24.99 -8.86
CA GLU A 99 17.00 -23.76 -9.25
C GLU A 99 17.91 -22.53 -9.14
N LEU A 100 18.64 -22.41 -8.03
CA LEU A 100 19.56 -21.30 -7.82
C LEU A 100 20.77 -21.45 -8.74
N MET A 101 21.26 -22.67 -9.01
CA MET A 101 22.32 -22.89 -10.00
C MET A 101 21.91 -22.38 -11.39
N ARG A 102 20.67 -22.67 -11.81
CA ARG A 102 20.13 -22.20 -13.10
C ARG A 102 19.98 -20.68 -13.13
N THR A 103 19.45 -20.12 -12.04
CA THR A 103 19.26 -18.67 -11.85
C THR A 103 20.59 -17.91 -11.93
N LEU A 104 21.63 -18.44 -11.31
CA LEU A 104 22.97 -17.87 -11.31
C LEU A 104 23.75 -18.15 -12.60
N GLY A 105 23.27 -19.04 -13.47
CA GLY A 105 23.97 -19.41 -14.71
C GLY A 105 25.23 -20.24 -14.49
N LEU A 106 25.30 -21.02 -13.41
CA LEU A 106 26.53 -21.76 -13.03
C LEU A 106 26.95 -22.84 -14.03
N ALA A 107 26.07 -23.22 -14.96
CA ALA A 107 26.40 -24.13 -16.05
C ALA A 107 27.27 -23.50 -17.16
N ARG A 108 27.40 -22.17 -17.19
CA ARG A 108 28.14 -21.42 -18.21
C ARG A 108 29.03 -20.38 -17.56
N LEU A 109 30.28 -20.76 -17.37
CA LEU A 109 31.29 -19.95 -16.70
C LEU A 109 32.36 -19.46 -17.69
N GLU A 110 32.90 -18.28 -17.42
CA GLU A 110 34.11 -17.76 -18.06
C GLU A 110 35.19 -17.52 -17.00
N ASP A 111 36.45 -17.73 -17.38
CA ASP A 111 37.58 -17.48 -16.50
C ASP A 111 37.64 -15.99 -16.13
N ALA A 112 37.86 -15.72 -14.85
CA ALA A 112 37.91 -14.38 -14.31
C ALA A 112 39.15 -14.19 -13.43
N GLN A 113 39.49 -12.93 -13.18
CA GLN A 113 40.42 -12.61 -12.10
C GLN A 113 39.65 -12.54 -10.78
N ARG A 114 40.35 -12.81 -9.69
CA ARG A 114 39.82 -12.51 -8.35
C ARG A 114 39.46 -11.02 -8.27
N PRO A 115 38.29 -10.67 -7.71
CA PRO A 115 37.95 -9.31 -7.38
C PRO A 115 39.04 -8.60 -6.57
N SER A 116 39.38 -7.38 -6.99
CA SER A 116 40.39 -6.57 -6.30
C SER A 116 39.99 -6.19 -4.87
N THR A 117 38.69 -6.20 -4.57
CA THR A 117 38.14 -5.91 -3.25
C THR A 117 38.30 -7.06 -2.26
N ILE A 118 38.58 -8.28 -2.72
CA ILE A 118 38.67 -9.48 -1.88
C ILE A 118 40.14 -9.75 -1.55
N ALA A 119 40.46 -9.72 -0.27
CA ALA A 119 41.82 -9.94 0.20
C ALA A 119 42.22 -11.43 0.16
N PRO A 120 43.53 -11.79 0.08
CA PRO A 120 43.97 -13.19 0.05
C PRO A 120 43.52 -14.03 1.25
N ASN A 121 43.51 -13.45 2.45
CA ASN A 121 43.01 -14.12 3.65
C ASN A 121 41.50 -14.37 3.60
N GLU A 122 40.73 -13.50 2.95
CA GLU A 122 39.29 -13.69 2.76
C GLU A 122 38.99 -14.86 1.81
N VAL A 123 39.82 -15.07 0.78
CA VAL A 123 39.74 -16.26 -0.08
C VAL A 123 39.95 -17.54 0.74
N ALA A 124 40.92 -17.55 1.64
CA ALA A 124 41.14 -18.68 2.54
C ALA A 124 39.91 -18.97 3.41
N THR A 125 39.32 -17.92 4.00
CA THR A 125 38.08 -18.05 4.79
C THR A 125 36.94 -18.63 3.95
N ILE A 126 36.71 -18.11 2.74
CA ILE A 126 35.69 -18.62 1.81
C ILE A 126 35.86 -20.12 1.56
N LEU A 127 37.09 -20.57 1.29
CA LEU A 127 37.39 -21.97 1.01
C LEU A 127 37.19 -22.85 2.25
N THR A 128 37.68 -22.43 3.41
CA THR A 128 37.48 -23.17 4.67
C THR A 128 36.00 -23.34 4.97
N THR A 129 35.20 -22.27 4.87
CA THR A 129 33.74 -22.33 5.07
C THR A 129 33.07 -23.28 4.07
N ALA A 130 33.49 -23.27 2.80
CA ALA A 130 32.96 -24.18 1.79
C ALA A 130 33.29 -25.65 2.08
N PHE A 131 34.53 -25.94 2.47
CA PHE A 131 34.95 -27.30 2.83
C PHE A 131 34.22 -27.82 4.07
N GLU A 132 34.03 -26.98 5.08
CA GLU A 132 33.26 -27.33 6.27
C GLU A 132 31.80 -27.62 5.94
N ALA A 133 31.16 -26.77 5.12
CA ALA A 133 29.79 -27.00 4.65
C ALA A 133 29.66 -28.27 3.79
N ALA A 134 30.72 -28.66 3.08
CA ALA A 134 30.79 -29.89 2.31
C ALA A 134 31.14 -31.14 3.15
N GLY A 135 31.51 -30.97 4.43
CA GLY A 135 31.98 -32.07 5.29
C GLY A 135 33.33 -32.65 4.87
N ILE A 136 34.17 -31.86 4.18
CA ILE A 136 35.47 -32.30 3.66
C ILE A 136 36.54 -32.14 4.74
N ALA A 137 37.14 -33.26 5.14
CA ALA A 137 38.23 -33.28 6.12
C ALA A 137 39.45 -32.51 5.64
N GLU A 138 40.21 -31.91 6.56
CA GLU A 138 41.36 -31.06 6.24
C GLU A 138 42.42 -31.78 5.38
N SER A 139 42.65 -33.06 5.64
CA SER A 139 43.56 -33.93 4.88
C SER A 139 43.14 -34.14 3.42
N GLU A 140 41.86 -33.99 3.10
CA GLU A 140 41.34 -34.18 1.73
C GLU A 140 41.37 -32.90 0.89
N ARG A 141 41.41 -31.73 1.54
CA ARG A 141 41.33 -30.42 0.87
C ARG A 141 42.37 -30.23 -0.26
N PRO A 142 43.64 -30.66 -0.12
CA PRO A 142 44.63 -30.50 -1.19
C PRO A 142 44.36 -31.33 -2.45
N HIS A 143 43.48 -32.33 -2.37
CA HIS A 143 43.13 -33.24 -3.46
C HIS A 143 41.83 -32.86 -4.17
N ARG A 144 41.13 -31.81 -3.72
CA ARG A 144 39.89 -31.35 -4.32
C ARG A 144 40.17 -30.27 -5.35
N ASN A 145 39.54 -30.40 -6.51
CA ASN A 145 39.51 -29.36 -7.52
C ASN A 145 38.46 -28.32 -7.11
N VAL A 146 38.91 -27.09 -6.85
CA VAL A 146 38.05 -26.01 -6.35
C VAL A 146 38.14 -24.79 -7.25
N ARG A 147 36.97 -24.20 -7.54
CA ARG A 147 36.83 -22.94 -8.27
C ARG A 147 35.90 -22.01 -7.49
N ILE A 148 36.24 -20.73 -7.41
CA ILE A 148 35.35 -19.71 -6.87
C ILE A 148 34.67 -18.99 -8.04
N VAL A 149 33.35 -19.08 -8.08
CA VAL A 149 32.48 -18.38 -9.02
C VAL A 149 31.95 -17.11 -8.34
N TRP A 150 32.27 -15.95 -8.90
CA TRP A 150 31.84 -14.65 -8.36
C TRP A 150 30.48 -14.25 -8.94
N CYS A 151 29.43 -14.49 -8.16
CA CYS A 151 28.05 -14.14 -8.52
C CYS A 151 27.71 -12.74 -8.01
N LYS A 152 27.01 -11.95 -8.79
CA LYS A 152 26.71 -10.55 -8.47
C LYS A 152 25.31 -10.43 -7.95
N ARG A 153 25.22 -9.91 -6.72
CA ARG A 153 23.96 -9.52 -6.09
C ARG A 153 23.87 -8.01 -6.10
N VAL A 154 22.71 -7.50 -6.44
CA VAL A 154 22.44 -6.06 -6.46
C VAL A 154 21.41 -5.72 -5.40
N GLU A 155 21.62 -4.59 -4.75
CA GLU A 155 20.69 -3.97 -3.80
C GLU A 155 20.66 -2.46 -4.05
N GLY A 156 19.51 -1.84 -3.87
CA GLY A 156 19.38 -0.40 -4.05
C GLY A 156 17.94 0.07 -3.99
N LYS A 157 17.72 1.29 -4.49
CA LYS A 157 16.39 1.89 -4.56
C LYS A 157 16.13 2.46 -5.95
N LEU A 158 14.88 2.38 -6.36
CA LEU A 158 14.30 3.19 -7.42
C LEU A 158 13.68 4.42 -6.76
N GLU A 159 14.02 5.62 -7.25
CA GLU A 159 13.36 6.86 -6.84
C GLU A 159 12.49 7.36 -8.01
N PHE A 160 11.22 7.60 -7.71
CA PHE A 160 10.24 8.16 -8.63
C PHE A 160 10.01 9.62 -8.28
N THR A 161 10.07 10.50 -9.27
CA THR A 161 9.88 11.95 -9.08
C THR A 161 8.83 12.48 -10.06
N ILE A 162 7.84 13.22 -9.54
CA ILE A 162 6.74 13.82 -10.32
C ILE A 162 6.47 15.23 -9.78
N GLY A 163 6.92 16.26 -10.49
CA GLY A 163 6.97 17.62 -9.95
C GLY A 163 7.85 17.65 -8.69
N ASP A 164 7.30 18.14 -7.58
CA ASP A 164 7.99 18.20 -6.28
C ASP A 164 7.81 16.92 -5.43
N ALA A 165 7.02 15.95 -5.91
CA ALA A 165 6.78 14.69 -5.22
C ALA A 165 7.89 13.68 -5.49
N ALA A 166 8.27 12.91 -4.46
CA ALA A 166 9.22 11.80 -4.57
C ALA A 166 8.74 10.56 -3.82
N ALA A 167 9.07 9.37 -4.34
CA ALA A 167 8.80 8.09 -3.68
C ALA A 167 9.91 7.06 -3.96
N ASP A 168 10.26 6.29 -2.93
CA ASP A 168 11.30 5.25 -2.98
C ASP A 168 10.68 3.86 -3.11
N LEU A 169 11.34 2.98 -3.88
CA LEU A 169 11.08 1.55 -3.94
C LEU A 169 12.39 0.77 -3.86
N GLY A 170 12.58 0.07 -2.74
CA GLY A 170 13.74 -0.80 -2.55
C GLY A 170 13.68 -2.06 -3.42
N PHE A 171 14.84 -2.53 -3.87
CA PHE A 171 14.98 -3.81 -4.56
C PHE A 171 16.28 -4.50 -4.15
N ALA A 172 16.28 -5.83 -4.20
CA ALA A 172 17.47 -6.65 -4.06
C ALA A 172 17.30 -7.98 -4.81
N GLY A 173 18.38 -8.49 -5.39
CA GLY A 173 18.34 -9.77 -6.11
C GLY A 173 19.63 -10.09 -6.84
N TRP A 174 19.65 -11.22 -7.54
CA TRP A 174 20.77 -11.62 -8.38
C TRP A 174 20.78 -10.82 -9.68
N ALA A 175 21.92 -10.23 -10.03
CA ALA A 175 22.01 -9.28 -11.15
C ALA A 175 21.64 -9.89 -12.50
N THR A 176 21.83 -11.21 -12.68
CA THR A 176 21.52 -11.94 -13.92
C THR A 176 20.03 -12.11 -14.19
N VAL A 177 19.20 -12.12 -13.14
CA VAL A 177 17.75 -12.41 -13.22
C VAL A 177 16.91 -11.33 -12.56
N LEU A 178 17.51 -10.20 -12.22
CA LEU A 178 16.83 -9.15 -11.49
C LEU A 178 15.63 -8.62 -12.31
N SER A 179 14.46 -8.72 -11.71
CA SER A 179 13.22 -8.14 -12.22
C SER A 179 12.83 -6.89 -11.39
N PRO A 180 12.22 -5.89 -12.03
CA PRO A 180 11.70 -4.73 -11.32
C PRO A 180 10.53 -5.13 -10.40
N PRO A 181 10.56 -4.80 -9.10
CA PRO A 181 9.43 -5.06 -8.21
C PRO A 181 8.27 -4.10 -8.52
N PRO A 182 7.00 -4.48 -8.36
CA PRO A 182 5.92 -3.52 -8.50
C PRO A 182 6.02 -2.42 -7.42
N PHE A 183 5.67 -1.20 -7.79
CA PHE A 183 5.49 -0.12 -6.81
C PHE A 183 4.19 -0.37 -6.05
N ARG A 184 4.28 -0.53 -4.73
CA ARG A 184 3.11 -0.65 -3.84
C ARG A 184 2.74 0.72 -3.32
N CYS A 185 1.60 1.24 -3.77
CA CYS A 185 1.08 2.54 -3.34
C CYS A 185 0.87 2.57 -1.81
N PRO A 186 1.43 3.54 -1.07
CA PRO A 186 1.27 3.59 0.38
C PRO A 186 -0.14 3.98 0.83
N VAL A 187 -0.93 4.64 -0.04
CA VAL A 187 -2.30 5.07 0.27
C VAL A 187 -3.30 3.94 -0.01
N THR A 188 -3.23 3.36 -1.21
CA THR A 188 -4.26 2.40 -1.67
C THR A 188 -3.84 0.93 -1.51
N GLY A 189 -2.56 0.66 -1.26
CA GLY A 189 -2.00 -0.69 -1.20
C GLY A 189 -1.88 -1.40 -2.56
N VAL A 190 -2.33 -0.78 -3.64
CA VAL A 190 -2.30 -1.33 -5.00
C VAL A 190 -0.86 -1.39 -5.51
N GLU A 191 -0.50 -2.53 -6.10
CA GLU A 191 0.76 -2.75 -6.80
C GLU A 191 0.65 -2.34 -8.27
N THR A 192 1.61 -1.59 -8.77
CA THR A 192 1.58 -1.05 -10.13
C THR A 192 2.97 -0.87 -10.73
N PHE A 193 3.00 -0.72 -12.05
CA PHE A 193 4.14 -0.21 -12.80
C PHE A 193 3.82 1.14 -13.48
N ARG A 194 2.62 1.70 -13.23
CA ARG A 194 2.19 2.99 -13.76
C ARG A 194 1.97 3.97 -12.61
N LEU A 195 2.82 4.98 -12.53
CA LEU A 195 2.81 5.96 -11.45
C LEU A 195 2.34 7.32 -11.94
N ALA A 196 1.59 8.01 -11.09
CA ALA A 196 1.16 9.38 -11.30
C ALA A 196 1.05 10.10 -9.95
N ALA A 197 1.04 11.43 -9.97
CA ALA A 197 0.83 12.23 -8.76
C ALA A 197 -0.62 12.72 -8.66
N THR A 198 -1.15 12.70 -7.44
CA THR A 198 -2.34 13.47 -7.04
C THR A 198 -2.04 14.97 -7.05
N SER A 199 -3.09 15.79 -7.01
CA SER A 199 -2.94 17.26 -6.92
C SER A 199 -2.24 17.75 -5.65
N ASP A 200 -2.24 16.94 -4.58
CA ASP A 200 -1.54 17.24 -3.31
C ASP A 200 -0.13 16.61 -3.23
N GLY A 201 0.39 16.05 -4.33
CA GLY A 201 1.78 15.58 -4.42
C GLY A 201 2.04 14.17 -3.90
N ARG A 202 1.02 13.32 -3.75
CA ARG A 202 1.19 11.90 -3.44
C ARG A 202 1.40 11.09 -4.72
N ILE A 203 2.46 10.29 -4.77
CA ILE A 203 2.67 9.34 -5.88
C ILE A 203 1.84 8.08 -5.63
N VAL A 204 0.94 7.78 -6.56
CA VAL A 204 0.01 6.64 -6.50
C VAL A 204 -0.03 5.89 -7.83
N ALA A 205 -0.78 4.78 -7.86
CA ALA A 205 -1.06 4.07 -9.10
C ALA A 205 -1.92 4.91 -10.03
N ALA A 206 -1.48 5.11 -11.28
CA ALA A 206 -2.13 5.99 -12.24
C ALA A 206 -3.58 5.55 -12.53
N GLU A 207 -3.83 4.24 -12.60
CA GLU A 207 -5.15 3.64 -12.77
C GLU A 207 -6.10 3.83 -11.58
N GLN A 208 -5.60 4.30 -10.44
CA GLN A 208 -6.38 4.63 -9.25
C GLN A 208 -6.67 6.13 -9.13
N LEU A 209 -6.22 6.96 -10.08
CA LEU A 209 -6.53 8.39 -10.07
C LEU A 209 -7.81 8.68 -10.85
N GLU A 210 -8.67 9.49 -10.26
CA GLU A 210 -9.80 10.13 -10.93
C GLU A 210 -9.67 11.64 -10.85
N THR A 211 -10.22 12.34 -11.84
CA THR A 211 -10.26 13.81 -11.83
C THR A 211 -11.62 14.27 -11.35
N CYS A 212 -11.64 15.07 -10.28
CA CYS A 212 -12.85 15.72 -9.84
C CYS A 212 -13.34 16.68 -10.94
N THR A 213 -14.56 16.45 -11.44
CA THR A 213 -15.14 17.28 -12.50
C THR A 213 -15.47 18.70 -12.06
N VAL A 214 -15.48 18.96 -10.74
CA VAL A 214 -15.82 20.26 -10.14
C VAL A 214 -14.57 21.07 -9.83
N SER A 215 -13.61 20.51 -9.07
CA SER A 215 -12.38 21.21 -8.70
C SER A 215 -11.25 21.07 -9.73
N GLY A 216 -11.30 20.05 -10.59
CA GLY A 216 -10.20 19.69 -11.49
C GLY A 216 -9.07 18.91 -10.79
N GLU A 217 -9.19 18.64 -9.49
CA GLU A 217 -8.18 17.92 -8.72
C GLU A 217 -8.08 16.46 -9.16
N ARG A 218 -6.84 15.95 -9.23
CA ARG A 218 -6.56 14.51 -9.38
C ARG A 218 -6.47 13.89 -7.99
N LEU A 219 -7.38 12.98 -7.71
CA LEU A 219 -7.54 12.34 -6.41
C LEU A 219 -7.52 10.83 -6.55
N PRO A 220 -7.09 10.09 -5.52
CA PRO A 220 -7.32 8.65 -5.43
C PRO A 220 -8.82 8.33 -5.56
N ARG A 221 -9.16 7.22 -6.21
CA ARG A 221 -10.54 6.82 -6.48
C ARG A 221 -11.39 6.71 -5.20
N ASP A 222 -10.81 6.25 -4.11
CA ASP A 222 -11.45 6.16 -2.79
C ASP A 222 -11.72 7.52 -2.13
N GLU A 223 -11.09 8.58 -2.60
CA GLU A 223 -11.36 9.97 -2.21
C GLU A 223 -12.35 10.68 -3.15
N THR A 224 -12.89 9.94 -4.13
CA THR A 224 -13.91 10.44 -5.06
C THR A 224 -15.21 9.65 -4.93
N VAL A 225 -16.31 10.31 -5.25
CA VAL A 225 -17.64 9.69 -5.26
C VAL A 225 -18.41 10.14 -6.49
N ARG A 226 -19.35 9.31 -6.95
CA ARG A 226 -20.32 9.72 -7.97
C ARG A 226 -21.48 10.47 -7.33
N CYS A 227 -21.70 11.70 -7.78
CA CYS A 227 -22.83 12.52 -7.34
C CYS A 227 -24.14 11.94 -7.88
N ALA A 228 -25.04 11.49 -7.01
CA ALA A 228 -26.29 10.85 -7.40
C ALA A 228 -27.26 11.77 -8.16
N ALA A 229 -27.07 13.08 -8.13
CA ALA A 229 -27.90 14.03 -8.87
C ALA A 229 -27.40 14.33 -10.28
N THR A 230 -26.09 14.18 -10.54
CA THR A 230 -25.45 14.61 -11.80
C THR A 230 -24.67 13.51 -12.51
N ASP A 231 -24.48 12.34 -11.86
CA ASP A 231 -23.61 11.23 -12.25
C ASP A 231 -22.13 11.63 -12.51
N ARG A 232 -21.73 12.80 -12.02
CA ARG A 232 -20.34 13.27 -12.11
C ARG A 232 -19.49 12.69 -11.00
N VAL A 233 -18.21 12.43 -11.31
CA VAL A 233 -17.19 12.13 -10.30
C VAL A 233 -16.78 13.43 -9.61
N VAL A 234 -16.92 13.46 -8.29
CA VAL A 234 -16.67 14.63 -7.46
C VAL A 234 -15.79 14.21 -6.28
N ALA A 235 -14.90 15.10 -5.83
CA ALA A 235 -14.14 14.89 -4.60
C ALA A 235 -15.10 14.67 -3.42
N ALA A 236 -14.84 13.66 -2.58
CA ALA A 236 -15.76 13.29 -1.51
C ALA A 236 -16.09 14.46 -0.57
N HIS A 237 -15.10 15.32 -0.28
CA HIS A 237 -15.26 16.49 0.58
C HIS A 237 -16.16 17.61 0.02
N LEU A 238 -16.44 17.61 -1.30
CA LEU A 238 -17.38 18.53 -1.96
C LEU A 238 -18.81 17.96 -2.02
N THR A 239 -19.06 16.85 -1.33
CA THR A 239 -20.36 16.20 -1.30
C THR A 239 -20.95 16.16 0.11
N SER A 240 -22.26 15.99 0.16
CA SER A 240 -23.01 15.74 1.37
C SER A 240 -24.03 14.63 1.11
N ILE A 241 -24.32 13.82 2.13
CA ILE A 241 -25.29 12.75 2.00
C ILE A 241 -26.70 13.34 1.97
N CYS A 242 -27.46 13.03 0.91
CA CYS A 242 -28.87 13.41 0.82
C CYS A 242 -29.65 12.66 1.90
N PRO A 243 -30.32 13.32 2.86
CA PRO A 243 -31.01 12.62 3.94
C PRO A 243 -32.16 11.75 3.42
N ALA A 244 -32.80 12.15 2.31
CA ALA A 244 -33.95 11.45 1.74
C ALA A 244 -33.60 10.20 0.92
N SER A 245 -32.42 10.15 0.26
CA SER A 245 -31.99 8.98 -0.53
C SER A 245 -30.83 8.20 0.10
N GLY A 246 -30.07 8.82 0.99
CA GLY A 246 -28.85 8.24 1.54
C GLY A 246 -27.66 8.22 0.58
N LEU A 247 -27.76 8.88 -0.56
CA LEU A 247 -26.72 8.91 -1.57
C LEU A 247 -25.93 10.23 -1.53
N PRO A 248 -24.63 10.21 -1.88
CA PRO A 248 -23.82 11.42 -1.95
C PRO A 248 -24.28 12.35 -3.08
N VAL A 249 -24.38 13.64 -2.78
CA VAL A 249 -24.74 14.69 -3.72
C VAL A 249 -23.77 15.85 -3.53
N GLN A 250 -23.34 16.47 -4.63
CA GLN A 250 -22.54 17.70 -4.57
C GLN A 250 -23.30 18.76 -3.76
N THR A 251 -22.65 19.36 -2.76
CA THR A 251 -23.30 20.24 -1.77
C THR A 251 -24.04 21.41 -2.43
N ASP A 252 -23.45 22.03 -3.45
CA ASP A 252 -24.05 23.16 -4.17
C ASP A 252 -25.25 22.79 -5.04
N TRP A 253 -25.43 21.51 -5.37
CA TRP A 253 -26.58 21.01 -6.14
C TRP A 253 -27.77 20.62 -5.26
N MET A 254 -27.61 20.63 -3.93
CA MET A 254 -28.69 20.27 -3.03
C MET A 254 -29.74 21.37 -2.95
N VAL A 255 -31.00 20.97 -3.05
CA VAL A 255 -32.16 21.86 -3.04
C VAL A 255 -32.97 21.66 -1.76
N SER A 256 -33.60 22.73 -1.26
CA SER A 256 -34.42 22.64 -0.05
C SER A 256 -35.78 22.04 -0.36
N CYS A 257 -36.19 21.02 0.39
CA CYS A 257 -37.56 20.51 0.37
C CYS A 257 -38.54 21.59 0.85
N SER A 258 -39.61 21.87 0.10
CA SER A 258 -40.59 22.91 0.46
C SER A 258 -41.35 22.60 1.75
N MET A 259 -41.37 21.34 2.18
CA MET A 259 -42.01 20.90 3.41
C MET A 259 -41.02 20.86 4.57
N CYS A 260 -40.05 19.95 4.59
CA CYS A 260 -39.12 19.78 5.73
C CYS A 260 -37.92 20.75 5.74
N GLN A 261 -37.74 21.58 4.72
CA GLN A 261 -36.62 22.52 4.55
C GLN A 261 -35.22 21.89 4.52
N GLN A 262 -35.10 20.57 4.66
CA GLN A 262 -33.83 19.86 4.50
C GLN A 262 -33.27 20.03 3.08
N LYS A 263 -31.95 20.17 2.99
CA LYS A 263 -31.20 20.06 1.74
C LYS A 263 -31.22 18.61 1.26
N VAL A 264 -31.76 18.36 0.07
CA VAL A 264 -31.91 17.03 -0.52
C VAL A 264 -31.44 17.03 -1.98
N SER A 265 -31.22 15.84 -2.53
CA SER A 265 -31.02 15.66 -3.96
C SER A 265 -32.23 16.19 -4.74
N PRO A 266 -32.04 16.94 -5.83
CA PRO A 266 -33.12 17.31 -6.75
C PRO A 266 -33.90 16.10 -7.28
N ALA A 267 -33.21 14.96 -7.52
CA ALA A 267 -33.84 13.73 -7.99
C ALA A 267 -34.83 13.12 -6.97
N CYS A 268 -34.75 13.53 -5.70
CA CYS A 268 -35.67 13.09 -4.66
C CYS A 268 -36.91 13.97 -4.51
N LEU A 269 -37.00 15.09 -5.25
CA LEU A 269 -38.13 16.01 -5.18
C LEU A 269 -39.21 15.67 -6.23
N GLU A 270 -40.46 15.73 -5.80
CA GLU A 270 -41.61 15.84 -6.70
C GLU A 270 -42.57 16.88 -6.13
N SER A 271 -42.99 17.82 -6.97
CA SER A 271 -43.81 18.97 -6.55
C SER A 271 -43.22 19.71 -5.34
N GLY A 272 -41.88 19.83 -5.29
CA GLY A 272 -41.13 20.48 -4.21
C GLY A 272 -40.99 19.67 -2.92
N ARG A 273 -41.53 18.43 -2.85
CA ARG A 273 -41.46 17.59 -1.64
C ARG A 273 -40.48 16.44 -1.83
N CYS A 274 -39.64 16.20 -0.83
CA CYS A 274 -38.70 15.09 -0.84
C CYS A 274 -39.41 13.74 -0.63
N ALA A 275 -38.73 12.65 -1.00
CA ALA A 275 -39.21 11.29 -0.81
C ALA A 275 -39.69 11.00 0.62
N THR A 276 -38.94 11.42 1.65
CA THR A 276 -39.35 11.26 3.06
C THR A 276 -40.69 11.94 3.35
N CYS A 277 -40.87 13.20 2.94
CA CYS A 277 -42.13 13.92 3.17
C CYS A 277 -43.33 13.38 2.38
N ARG A 278 -43.10 12.69 1.26
CA ARG A 278 -44.17 12.07 0.46
C ARG A 278 -44.66 10.75 1.08
N HIS A 279 -43.77 10.00 1.74
CA HIS A 279 -44.08 8.69 2.34
C HIS A 279 -44.35 8.78 3.85
N LEU A 280 -45.09 9.81 4.27
CA LEU A 280 -45.53 9.94 5.66
C LEU A 280 -46.55 8.83 5.98
N GLU A 281 -46.24 8.02 6.97
CA GLU A 281 -47.09 6.94 7.46
C GLU A 281 -47.96 7.45 8.60
N ALA A 282 -49.25 7.15 8.58
CA ALA A 282 -50.13 7.47 9.71
C ALA A 282 -49.74 6.64 10.94
N THR A 283 -49.70 7.28 12.11
CA THR A 283 -49.28 6.61 13.34
C THR A 283 -49.95 7.19 14.60
N THR A 284 -49.64 6.65 15.77
CA THR A 284 -50.10 7.11 17.09
C THR A 284 -48.91 7.61 17.93
N ALA A 285 -49.19 8.25 19.08
CA ALA A 285 -48.14 8.74 19.98
C ALA A 285 -47.32 7.60 20.65
N GLU A 286 -47.81 6.36 20.55
CA GLU A 286 -47.15 5.16 21.07
C GLU A 286 -46.16 4.54 20.06
N ASP A 287 -46.02 5.12 18.85
CA ASP A 287 -45.04 4.66 17.86
C ASP A 287 -43.63 4.70 18.47
N PRO A 288 -42.86 3.59 18.42
CA PRO A 288 -41.50 3.55 18.96
C PRO A 288 -40.60 4.67 18.43
N ARG A 289 -40.81 5.11 17.19
CA ARG A 289 -40.06 6.23 16.58
C ARG A 289 -40.37 7.57 17.22
N LEU A 290 -41.56 7.73 17.81
CA LEU A 290 -42.03 8.97 18.42
C LEU A 290 -41.82 9.02 19.93
N LEU A 291 -41.52 7.91 20.62
CA LEU A 291 -41.41 7.90 22.08
C LEU A 291 -40.42 8.94 22.64
N SER A 292 -39.24 9.07 22.02
CA SER A 292 -38.26 10.09 22.41
C SER A 292 -38.75 11.50 22.14
N VAL A 293 -39.40 11.70 20.99
CA VAL A 293 -39.96 12.99 20.57
C VAL A 293 -41.10 13.43 21.46
N VAL A 294 -42.00 12.51 21.83
CA VAL A 294 -43.15 12.79 22.71
C VAL A 294 -42.69 13.17 24.11
N GLY A 295 -41.58 12.60 24.59
CA GLY A 295 -40.98 13.03 25.86
C GLY A 295 -40.53 14.49 25.84
N GLN A 296 -40.04 14.98 24.70
CA GLN A 296 -39.59 16.35 24.51
C GLN A 296 -40.73 17.32 24.14
N PHE A 297 -41.75 16.82 23.42
CA PHE A 297 -42.89 17.55 22.89
C PHE A 297 -44.21 16.86 23.31
N PRO A 298 -44.57 16.89 24.61
CA PRO A 298 -45.72 16.16 25.15
C PRO A 298 -47.06 16.60 24.55
N GLU A 299 -47.14 17.80 23.99
CA GLU A 299 -48.30 18.30 23.25
C GLU A 299 -48.68 17.42 22.05
N LEU A 300 -47.74 16.66 21.48
CA LEU A 300 -48.00 15.75 20.35
C LEU A 300 -49.05 14.68 20.69
N VAL A 301 -49.15 14.27 21.96
CA VAL A 301 -50.15 13.31 22.45
C VAL A 301 -51.58 13.81 22.25
N ARG A 302 -51.78 15.14 22.25
CA ARG A 302 -53.12 15.74 22.11
C ARG A 302 -53.62 15.74 20.66
N TRP A 303 -52.78 15.43 19.69
CA TRP A 303 -53.14 15.48 18.28
C TRP A 303 -53.77 14.17 17.82
N ARG A 304 -54.95 14.26 17.22
CA ARG A 304 -55.75 13.10 16.82
C ARG A 304 -55.15 12.31 15.66
N TRP A 305 -54.38 12.96 14.79
CA TRP A 305 -53.82 12.35 13.59
C TRP A 305 -52.34 12.69 13.48
N LEU A 306 -51.48 11.73 13.81
CA LEU A 306 -50.05 11.83 13.62
C LEU A 306 -49.63 11.11 12.34
N SER A 307 -48.59 11.62 11.70
CA SER A 307 -47.87 10.89 10.67
C SER A 307 -46.39 11.10 10.83
N VAL A 308 -45.61 10.07 10.53
CA VAL A 308 -44.17 10.08 10.69
C VAL A 308 -43.51 9.49 9.45
N ALA A 309 -42.35 10.02 9.10
CA ALA A 309 -41.45 9.44 8.13
C ALA A 309 -40.02 9.64 8.62
N GLU A 310 -39.18 8.65 8.34
CA GLU A 310 -37.79 8.65 8.76
C GLU A 310 -36.87 8.80 7.55
N SER A 311 -35.81 9.58 7.74
CA SER A 311 -34.70 9.74 6.81
C SER A 311 -33.42 9.28 7.49
N GLN A 312 -32.28 9.27 6.78
CA GLN A 312 -31.02 8.86 7.40
C GLN A 312 -30.63 9.74 8.61
N THR A 313 -30.92 11.04 8.56
CA THR A 313 -30.46 12.00 9.57
C THR A 313 -31.57 12.62 10.39
N SER A 314 -32.84 12.43 10.00
CA SER A 314 -33.94 13.16 10.62
C SER A 314 -35.26 12.41 10.62
N LEU A 315 -36.07 12.68 11.63
CA LEU A 315 -37.44 12.24 11.77
C LEU A 315 -38.37 13.39 11.40
N VAL A 316 -39.29 13.16 10.47
CA VAL A 316 -40.28 14.13 10.02
C VAL A 316 -41.64 13.75 10.61
N VAL A 317 -42.17 14.60 11.50
CA VAL A 317 -43.45 14.37 12.18
C VAL A 317 -44.47 15.40 11.73
N VAL A 318 -45.67 14.96 11.37
CA VAL A 318 -46.79 15.82 11.02
C VAL A 318 -47.95 15.52 11.94
N ALA A 319 -48.33 16.52 12.74
CA ALA A 319 -49.51 16.46 13.59
C ALA A 319 -50.66 17.21 12.92
N ARG A 320 -51.82 16.58 12.75
CA ARG A 320 -53.01 17.19 12.12
C ARG A 320 -54.16 17.26 13.11
N GLY A 321 -54.78 18.44 13.17
CA GLY A 321 -55.98 18.73 13.93
C GLY A 321 -57.14 19.02 12.98
N ILE A 322 -58.23 19.54 13.53
CA ILE A 322 -59.45 19.80 12.75
C ILE A 322 -59.21 20.92 11.72
N TRP A 323 -58.53 22.01 12.13
CA TRP A 323 -58.32 23.22 11.33
C TRP A 323 -56.86 23.47 10.93
N GLN A 324 -55.93 22.99 11.74
CA GLN A 324 -54.50 23.26 11.62
C GLN A 324 -53.67 21.98 11.56
N LYS A 325 -52.46 22.09 11.05
CA LYS A 325 -51.44 21.05 11.04
C LYS A 325 -50.09 21.64 11.47
N ARG A 326 -49.30 20.86 12.17
CA ARG A 326 -47.92 21.18 12.58
C ARG A 326 -46.96 20.19 11.93
N LEU A 327 -45.76 20.67 11.62
CA LEU A 327 -44.64 19.90 11.08
C LEU A 327 -43.46 20.10 12.04
N LEU A 328 -42.85 19.00 12.44
CA LEU A 328 -41.59 18.97 13.17
C LEU A 328 -40.58 18.15 12.37
N VAL A 329 -39.35 18.65 12.26
CA VAL A 329 -38.22 17.97 11.66
C VAL A 329 -37.13 17.91 12.71
N ILE A 330 -36.83 16.70 13.15
CA ILE A 330 -36.02 16.45 14.32
C ILE A 330 -34.77 15.69 13.88
N ASP A 331 -33.61 16.09 14.36
CA ASP A 331 -32.36 15.36 14.17
C ASP A 331 -32.46 13.98 14.83
N ARG A 332 -32.11 12.92 14.10
CA ARG A 332 -32.24 11.55 14.61
C ARG A 332 -31.18 11.21 15.67
N ALA A 333 -29.99 11.79 15.56
CA ALA A 333 -28.86 11.48 16.45
C ALA A 333 -28.93 12.30 17.75
N SER A 334 -29.21 13.60 17.66
CA SER A 334 -29.27 14.49 18.83
C SER A 334 -30.67 14.63 19.43
N GLY A 335 -31.73 14.31 18.68
CA GLY A 335 -33.11 14.63 19.07
C GLY A 335 -33.44 16.12 18.97
N GLU A 336 -32.54 16.96 18.46
CA GLU A 336 -32.78 18.40 18.39
C GLU A 336 -33.76 18.77 17.27
N LEU A 337 -34.62 19.76 17.55
CA LEU A 337 -35.56 20.29 16.57
C LEU A 337 -34.82 21.15 15.54
N ARG A 338 -34.69 20.66 14.30
CA ARG A 338 -34.04 21.36 13.19
C ARG A 338 -34.98 22.35 12.49
N HIS A 339 -36.27 22.02 12.41
CA HIS A 339 -37.27 22.86 11.76
C HIS A 339 -38.67 22.59 12.31
N ALA A 340 -39.46 23.65 12.50
CA ALA A 340 -40.89 23.52 12.73
C ALA A 340 -41.70 24.52 11.91
N ALA A 341 -42.88 24.09 11.48
CA ALA A 341 -43.80 24.92 10.72
C ALA A 341 -45.26 24.59 11.04
N ARG A 342 -46.14 25.57 10.81
CA ARG A 342 -47.60 25.43 10.92
C ARG A 342 -48.26 25.63 9.56
N GLY A 343 -49.36 24.94 9.32
CA GLY A 343 -50.18 25.12 8.13
C GLY A 343 -51.66 24.92 8.42
N GLN A 344 -52.51 25.30 7.48
CA GLN A 344 -53.95 25.00 7.55
C GLN A 344 -54.24 23.63 6.93
N ARG A 345 -55.32 23.00 7.36
CA ARG A 345 -55.80 21.76 6.75
C ARG A 345 -56.20 22.02 5.29
N GLY A 346 -55.80 21.15 4.38
CA GLY A 346 -56.03 21.30 2.93
C GLY A 346 -55.04 22.21 2.20
N SER A 347 -54.41 23.19 2.88
CA SER A 347 -53.36 24.00 2.28
C SER A 347 -52.05 23.21 2.12
N ARG A 348 -51.28 23.51 1.07
CA ARG A 348 -49.92 23.01 0.87
C ARG A 348 -48.87 23.90 1.54
N ASP A 349 -49.25 25.10 1.96
CA ASP A 349 -48.35 26.10 2.50
C ASP A 349 -48.01 25.79 3.96
N TRP A 350 -46.76 26.07 4.30
CA TRP A 350 -46.19 25.94 5.62
C TRP A 350 -45.58 27.29 6.00
N LYS A 351 -45.93 27.80 7.17
CA LYS A 351 -45.36 29.00 7.75
C LYS A 351 -44.40 28.58 8.88
N PRO A 352 -43.10 28.93 8.80
CA PRO A 352 -42.16 28.67 9.87
C PRO A 352 -42.68 29.20 11.21
N ILE A 353 -42.40 28.46 12.29
CA ILE A 353 -42.65 28.92 13.66
C ILE A 353 -41.35 29.62 14.10
N ALA A 354 -41.41 30.94 14.28
CA ALA A 354 -40.23 31.80 14.44
C ALA A 354 -39.47 31.57 15.76
N ASP A 355 -40.14 31.05 16.79
CA ASP A 355 -39.52 30.68 18.06
C ASP A 355 -39.53 29.17 18.23
N LEU A 356 -38.42 28.53 17.88
CA LEU A 356 -38.17 27.11 18.17
C LEU A 356 -37.65 26.90 19.60
N ALA A 357 -37.18 27.97 20.26
CA ALA A 357 -36.50 27.94 21.56
C ALA A 357 -37.37 28.40 22.74
N ALA A 358 -38.53 28.99 22.50
CA ALA A 358 -39.48 29.36 23.55
C ALA A 358 -40.57 28.29 23.62
N GLY A 359 -40.57 27.47 24.67
CA GLY A 359 -41.73 26.61 24.97
C GLY A 359 -42.97 27.45 25.29
N PRO A 360 -44.04 26.87 25.86
CA PRO A 360 -44.82 25.70 25.46
C PRO A 360 -45.93 26.03 24.43
N ASP A 361 -45.80 27.08 23.60
CA ASP A 361 -46.78 27.38 22.53
C ASP A 361 -46.60 26.51 21.25
N LEU A 362 -45.89 25.38 21.39
CA LEU A 362 -45.78 24.31 20.38
C LEU A 362 -46.98 23.33 20.37
#